data_AF-A0A5D4H422-F1
#
_entry.id   AF-A0A5D4H422-F1
#
_cell.length_a   1.000
_cell.length_b   1.000
_cell.length_c   1.000
_cell.angle_alpha   90.00
_cell.angle_beta   90.00
_cell.angle_gamma   90.00
#
_symmetry.space_group_name_H-M   'P 1'
#
loop_
_entity.id
_entity.type
_entity.pdbx_description
1 polymer ?
#
loop_
_entity_poly.entity_id
_entity_poly.type
_entity_poly.pdbx_seq_one_letter_code
_entity_poly.pdbx_strand_id
1 'polypeptide(L)'
;MAKTTLKTGAAGNSEAAYVKFVENIVVKLTENAALFPAVEPERDTLEQALSEFKRAQADAAYRDRRLVVIKNQAYAALKAEVYRISLYVERQTEGDEAMILAAGFIPSKRGVHVLEPAPKPKIFLVKVNAHVSGIVELKVNSWRRVLAYQFEYRKKNSDSHWNNVISSKSKVTITGLEPVQEYEFRVAYIGRNPQITYSDIVSSYVF
;
A
#
# COMPACT_ATOMS: atom_id res chain seq x y z
N MET A 1 8.48 -4.08 -2.50
CA MET A 1 8.38 -5.24 -1.58
C MET A 1 6.96 -5.79 -1.71
N ALA A 2 6.80 -7.06 -2.11
CA ALA A 2 5.49 -7.70 -2.13
C ALA A 2 4.88 -7.64 -0.73
N LYS A 3 3.59 -7.32 -0.62
CA LYS A 3 2.91 -7.36 0.67
C LYS A 3 2.82 -8.81 1.13
N THR A 4 3.25 -9.10 2.35
CA THR A 4 3.10 -10.42 2.98
C THR A 4 1.63 -10.87 2.95
N THR A 5 1.38 -12.08 2.45
CA THR A 5 0.03 -12.65 2.26
C THR A 5 -0.50 -13.28 3.55
N LEU A 6 0.26 -13.24 4.63
CA LEU A 6 -0.14 -13.66 5.97
C LEU A 6 0.03 -12.55 7.01
N LYS A 7 -0.71 -12.66 8.12
CA LYS A 7 -0.59 -11.76 9.28
C LYS A 7 0.37 -12.33 10.31
N THR A 8 1.24 -11.49 10.84
CA THR A 8 2.21 -11.82 11.89
C THR A 8 1.75 -11.39 13.29
N GLY A 9 0.48 -10.99 13.43
CA GLY A 9 -0.11 -10.52 14.69
C GLY A 9 -1.45 -11.18 14.99
N ALA A 10 -1.73 -11.36 16.27
CA ALA A 10 -2.99 -11.89 16.77
C ALA A 10 -4.19 -11.00 16.41
N ALA A 11 -5.40 -11.57 16.50
CA ALA A 11 -6.66 -10.84 16.26
C ALA A 11 -6.94 -9.72 17.30
N GLY A 12 -6.10 -9.56 18.33
CA GLY A 12 -6.18 -8.50 19.33
C GLY A 12 -4.81 -7.94 19.71
N ASN A 13 -4.76 -6.68 20.15
CA ASN A 13 -3.52 -5.95 20.47
C ASN A 13 -2.94 -6.27 21.87
N SER A 14 -3.28 -7.41 22.48
CA SER A 14 -2.79 -7.79 23.82
C SER A 14 -1.64 -8.80 23.74
N GLU A 15 -0.70 -8.71 24.69
CA GLU A 15 0.38 -9.70 24.84
C GLU A 15 -0.19 -11.11 25.04
N ALA A 16 -1.28 -11.25 25.80
CA ALA A 16 -1.95 -12.55 26.01
C ALA A 16 -2.56 -13.12 24.71
N ALA A 17 -3.14 -12.27 23.85
CA ALA A 17 -3.62 -12.71 22.55
C ALA A 17 -2.46 -13.14 21.64
N TYR A 18 -1.33 -12.45 21.73
CA TYR A 18 -0.12 -12.80 20.98
C TYR A 18 0.45 -14.15 21.41
N VAL A 19 0.53 -14.43 22.71
CA VAL A 19 0.98 -15.74 23.23
C VAL A 19 0.11 -16.86 22.69
N LYS A 20 -1.22 -16.75 22.77
CA LYS A 20 -2.16 -17.75 22.22
C LYS A 20 -1.98 -17.95 20.72
N PHE A 21 -1.70 -16.87 19.99
CA PHE A 21 -1.42 -16.94 18.56
C PHE A 21 -0.13 -17.72 18.27
N VAL A 22 0.94 -17.47 19.01
CA VAL A 22 2.20 -18.22 18.86
C VAL A 22 2.04 -19.69 19.25
N GLU A 23 1.33 -19.98 20.34
CA GLU A 23 1.00 -21.36 20.74
C GLU A 23 0.26 -22.11 19.63
N ASN A 24 -0.71 -21.46 18.98
CA ASN A 24 -1.42 -22.04 17.85
C ASN A 24 -0.48 -22.33 16.67
N ILE A 25 0.46 -21.44 16.36
CA ILE A 25 1.46 -21.65 15.30
C ILE A 25 2.31 -22.89 15.61
N VAL A 26 2.82 -23.00 16.85
CA VAL A 26 3.64 -24.16 17.27
C VAL A 26 2.87 -25.47 17.11
N VAL A 27 1.63 -25.54 17.61
CA VAL A 27 0.77 -26.73 17.49
C VAL A 27 0.54 -27.09 16.02
N LYS A 28 0.19 -26.10 15.20
CA LYS A 28 -0.15 -26.32 13.79
C LYS A 28 1.04 -26.71 12.92
N LEU A 29 2.21 -26.13 13.17
CA LEU A 29 3.44 -26.54 12.48
C LEU A 29 3.86 -27.98 12.87
N THR A 30 3.59 -28.40 14.11
CA THR A 30 3.85 -29.78 14.54
C THR A 30 2.86 -30.77 13.94
N GLU A 31 1.55 -30.45 13.95
CA GLU A 31 0.52 -31.28 13.30
C GLU A 31 0.76 -31.43 11.78
N ASN A 32 1.28 -30.39 11.13
CA ASN A 32 1.48 -30.34 9.68
C ASN A 32 2.97 -30.41 9.28
N ALA A 33 3.80 -31.12 10.05
CA ALA A 33 5.24 -31.20 9.81
C ALA A 33 5.60 -31.69 8.39
N ALA A 34 4.79 -32.57 7.80
CA ALA A 34 4.97 -33.04 6.42
C ALA A 34 4.87 -31.92 5.37
N LEU A 35 4.11 -30.85 5.64
CA LEU A 35 3.99 -29.69 4.75
C LEU A 35 5.14 -28.68 4.95
N PHE A 36 5.84 -28.76 6.09
CA PHE A 36 6.87 -27.80 6.49
C PHE A 36 8.15 -28.48 7.03
N PRO A 37 8.78 -29.39 6.27
CA PRO A 37 9.85 -30.25 6.78
C PRO A 37 11.14 -29.49 7.16
N ALA A 38 11.39 -28.30 6.60
CA ALA A 38 12.59 -27.53 6.91
C ALA A 38 12.42 -26.55 8.09
N VAL A 39 11.26 -26.52 8.74
CA VAL A 39 10.96 -25.60 9.87
C VAL A 39 11.41 -26.15 11.21
N GLU A 40 11.74 -27.43 11.31
CA GLU A 40 12.08 -28.10 12.57
C GLU A 40 13.10 -27.34 13.45
N PRO A 41 14.29 -26.91 12.95
CA PRO A 41 15.22 -26.15 13.79
C PRO A 41 14.70 -24.75 14.16
N GLU A 42 13.85 -24.14 13.32
CA GLU A 42 13.27 -22.82 13.59
C GLU A 42 12.09 -22.91 14.58
N ARG A 43 11.33 -24.01 14.56
CA ARG A 43 10.24 -24.31 15.50
C ARG A 43 10.80 -24.45 16.91
N ASP A 44 11.91 -25.18 17.08
CA ASP A 44 12.52 -25.37 18.39
C ASP A 44 12.99 -24.02 18.97
N THR A 45 13.56 -23.14 18.15
CA THR A 45 13.92 -21.78 18.58
C THR A 45 12.69 -20.93 18.94
N LEU A 46 11.56 -21.11 18.25
CA LEU A 46 10.31 -20.42 18.59
C LEU A 46 9.74 -20.91 19.93
N GLU A 47 9.76 -22.21 20.19
CA GLU A 47 9.32 -22.80 21.46
C GLU A 47 10.17 -22.31 22.64
N GLN A 48 11.49 -22.24 22.44
CA GLN A 48 12.41 -21.67 23.43
C GLN A 48 12.08 -20.19 23.71
N ALA A 49 11.95 -19.36 22.68
CA ALA A 49 11.59 -17.95 22.83
C ALA A 49 10.22 -17.76 23.52
N LEU A 50 9.24 -18.62 23.23
CA LEU A 50 7.93 -18.60 23.87
C LEU A 50 8.02 -18.94 25.37
N SER A 51 8.79 -19.97 25.72
CA SER A 51 9.00 -20.37 27.12
C SER A 51 9.74 -19.28 27.91
N GLU A 52 10.74 -18.65 27.30
CA GLU A 52 11.50 -17.56 27.91
C GLU A 52 10.62 -16.34 28.16
N PHE A 53 9.78 -15.96 27.19
CA PHE A 53 8.83 -14.87 27.36
C PHE A 53 7.81 -15.15 28.48
N LYS A 54 7.26 -16.37 28.57
CA LYS A 54 6.34 -16.76 29.66
C LYS A 54 7.01 -16.66 31.04
N ARG A 55 8.27 -17.10 31.16
CA ARG A 55 9.05 -16.97 32.40
C ARG A 55 9.27 -15.50 32.76
N ALA A 56 9.75 -14.70 31.81
CA ALA A 56 9.97 -13.27 32.04
C ALA A 56 8.68 -12.52 32.35
N GLN A 57 7.54 -12.96 31.81
CA GLN A 57 6.21 -12.42 32.13
C GLN A 57 5.80 -12.73 33.58
N ALA A 58 6.08 -13.95 34.06
CA ALA A 58 5.83 -14.32 35.45
C ALA A 58 6.72 -13.55 36.43
N ASP A 59 8.02 -13.41 36.11
CA ASP A 59 8.98 -12.67 36.95
C ASP A 59 8.61 -11.16 37.03
N ALA A 60 8.14 -10.58 35.92
CA ALA A 60 7.71 -9.18 35.86
C ALA A 60 6.38 -8.91 36.57
N ALA A 61 5.70 -9.90 37.15
CA ALA A 61 4.42 -9.73 37.84
C ALA A 61 4.48 -8.69 38.97
N TYR A 62 5.62 -8.61 39.67
CA TYR A 62 5.86 -7.65 40.76
C TYR A 62 6.30 -6.25 40.27
N ARG A 63 6.30 -6.00 38.95
CA ARG A 63 6.59 -4.71 38.32
C ARG A 63 7.96 -4.09 38.65
N ASP A 64 8.96 -4.92 38.97
CA ASP A 64 10.35 -4.47 38.98
C ASP A 64 10.72 -3.95 37.59
N ARG A 65 11.22 -2.72 37.51
CA ARG A 65 11.61 -2.06 36.25
C ARG A 65 12.60 -2.91 35.46
N ARG A 66 13.53 -3.59 36.12
CA ARG A 66 14.51 -4.47 35.45
C ARG A 66 13.83 -5.67 34.79
N LEU A 67 12.90 -6.32 35.51
CA LEU A 67 12.18 -7.49 35.01
C LEU A 67 11.21 -7.11 33.88
N VAL A 68 10.61 -5.91 33.92
CA VAL A 68 9.80 -5.38 32.82
C VAL A 68 10.63 -5.17 31.55
N VAL A 69 11.87 -4.65 31.68
CA VAL A 69 12.77 -4.50 30.54
C VAL A 69 13.13 -5.87 29.94
N ILE A 70 13.47 -6.86 30.77
CA ILE A 70 13.78 -8.22 30.32
C ILE A 70 12.58 -8.85 29.61
N LYS A 71 11.36 -8.71 30.16
CA LYS A 71 10.12 -9.18 29.51
C LYS A 71 9.93 -8.54 28.12
N ASN A 72 10.15 -7.24 27.99
CA ASN A 72 9.99 -6.55 26.71
C ASN A 72 11.06 -6.97 25.69
N GLN A 73 12.29 -7.25 26.13
CA GLN A 73 13.34 -7.82 25.29
C GLN A 73 12.96 -9.22 24.80
N ALA A 74 12.48 -10.10 25.70
CA ALA A 74 11.99 -11.43 25.34
C ALA A 74 10.80 -11.36 24.37
N TYR A 75 9.89 -10.40 24.54
CA TYR A 75 8.78 -10.18 23.62
C TYR A 75 9.22 -9.76 22.22
N ALA A 76 10.26 -8.91 22.14
CA ALA A 76 10.83 -8.51 20.86
C ALA A 76 11.52 -9.68 20.15
N ALA A 77 12.25 -10.53 20.90
CA ALA A 77 12.86 -11.74 20.38
C ALA A 77 11.80 -12.72 19.85
N LEU A 78 10.72 -12.96 20.61
CA LEU A 78 9.60 -13.79 20.19
C LEU A 78 8.98 -13.30 18.86
N LYS A 79 8.77 -11.99 18.73
CA LYS A 79 8.26 -11.38 17.48
C LYS A 79 9.19 -11.57 16.30
N ALA A 80 10.50 -11.48 16.53
CA ALA A 80 11.50 -11.69 15.48
C ALA A 80 11.44 -13.14 14.96
N GLU A 81 11.31 -14.12 15.85
CA GLU A 81 11.20 -15.54 15.46
C GLU A 81 9.89 -15.84 14.72
N VAL A 82 8.76 -15.32 15.21
CA VAL A 82 7.47 -15.44 14.49
C VAL A 82 7.58 -14.83 13.10
N TYR A 83 8.24 -13.67 12.97
CA TYR A 83 8.45 -13.05 11.66
C TYR A 83 9.33 -13.92 10.75
N ARG A 84 10.42 -14.50 11.25
CA ARG A 84 11.29 -15.39 10.47
C ARG A 84 10.52 -16.59 9.92
N ILE A 85 9.79 -17.30 10.78
CA ILE A 85 8.95 -18.44 10.36
C ILE A 85 7.87 -18.00 9.37
N SER A 86 7.29 -16.82 9.57
CA SER A 86 6.29 -16.29 8.65
C SER A 86 6.83 -16.10 7.23
N LEU A 87 8.10 -15.71 7.07
CA LEU A 87 8.74 -15.58 5.75
C LEU A 87 8.98 -16.94 5.10
N TYR A 88 9.31 -17.96 5.90
CA TYR A 88 9.44 -19.32 5.41
C TYR A 88 8.08 -19.85 4.91
N VAL A 89 7.02 -19.71 5.73
CA VAL A 89 5.67 -20.17 5.38
C VAL A 89 5.16 -19.44 4.12
N GLU A 90 5.37 -18.13 4.02
CA GLU A 90 4.99 -17.38 2.81
C GLU A 90 5.66 -17.94 1.55
N ARG A 91 6.96 -18.30 1.64
CA ARG A 91 7.70 -18.88 0.51
C ARG A 91 7.18 -20.27 0.13
N GLN A 92 6.81 -21.09 1.11
CA GLN A 92 6.35 -22.45 0.86
C GLN A 92 4.90 -22.51 0.33
N THR A 93 4.07 -21.55 0.74
CA THR A 93 2.63 -21.55 0.45
C THR A 93 2.28 -20.80 -0.83
N GLU A 94 3.14 -19.90 -1.33
CA GLU A 94 2.87 -19.04 -2.50
C GLU A 94 1.52 -18.29 -2.43
N GLY A 95 1.05 -18.03 -1.20
CA GLY A 95 -0.24 -17.38 -0.93
C GLY A 95 -1.45 -18.32 -0.89
N ASP A 96 -1.29 -19.64 -0.95
CA ASP A 96 -2.36 -20.61 -0.72
C ASP A 96 -2.93 -20.45 0.71
N GLU A 97 -4.17 -19.99 0.78
CA GLU A 97 -4.85 -19.71 2.05
C GLU A 97 -5.01 -20.96 2.92
N ALA A 98 -5.20 -22.14 2.30
CA ALA A 98 -5.36 -23.38 3.04
C ALA A 98 -4.04 -23.80 3.70
N MET A 99 -2.91 -23.67 2.99
CA MET A 99 -1.60 -23.97 3.56
C MET A 99 -1.18 -22.94 4.62
N ILE A 100 -1.52 -21.65 4.44
CA ILE A 100 -1.26 -20.62 5.45
C ILE A 100 -2.03 -20.93 6.76
N LEU A 101 -3.29 -21.36 6.66
CA LEU A 101 -4.09 -21.79 7.81
C LEU A 101 -3.53 -23.08 8.44
N ALA A 102 -3.02 -24.01 7.63
CA ALA A 102 -2.37 -25.23 8.11
C ALA A 102 -1.09 -24.93 8.92
N ALA A 103 -0.39 -23.84 8.63
CA ALA A 103 0.74 -23.37 9.44
C ALA A 103 0.31 -22.61 10.72
N GLY A 104 -0.99 -22.39 10.94
CA GLY A 104 -1.52 -21.64 12.08
C GLY A 104 -1.47 -20.12 11.92
N PHE A 105 -1.10 -19.61 10.75
CA PHE A 105 -1.15 -18.18 10.42
C PHE A 105 -2.52 -17.76 9.90
N ILE A 106 -2.78 -16.45 9.89
CA ILE A 106 -4.02 -15.89 9.35
C ILE A 106 -3.73 -15.32 7.97
N PRO A 107 -4.40 -15.79 6.89
CA PRO A 107 -4.29 -15.18 5.57
C PRO A 107 -4.65 -13.69 5.64
N SER A 108 -3.78 -12.85 5.06
CA SER A 108 -4.10 -11.47 4.81
C SER A 108 -5.08 -11.43 3.63
N LYS A 109 -6.16 -10.67 3.75
CA LYS A 109 -7.14 -10.56 2.64
C LYS A 109 -6.39 -10.08 1.40
N ARG A 110 -6.22 -10.95 0.40
CA ARG A 110 -5.94 -10.51 -0.97
C ARG A 110 -7.18 -9.78 -1.42
N GLY A 111 -7.20 -8.47 -1.20
CA GLY A 111 -8.10 -7.61 -1.93
C GLY A 111 -7.73 -7.77 -3.40
N VAL A 112 -8.42 -8.64 -4.12
CA VAL A 112 -8.56 -8.51 -5.57
C VAL A 112 -9.34 -7.21 -5.75
N HIS A 113 -8.63 -6.09 -5.60
CA HIS A 113 -9.14 -4.82 -6.03
C HIS A 113 -9.15 -4.94 -7.54
N VAL A 114 -10.30 -5.32 -8.11
CA VAL A 114 -10.60 -4.99 -9.49
C VAL A 114 -10.39 -3.48 -9.56
N LEU A 115 -9.26 -3.08 -10.13
CA LEU A 115 -8.90 -1.68 -10.22
C LEU A 115 -9.87 -1.09 -11.22
N GLU A 116 -10.95 -0.48 -10.73
CA GLU A 116 -11.87 0.24 -11.61
C GLU A 116 -11.06 1.29 -12.39
N PRO A 117 -11.32 1.43 -13.71
CA PRO A 117 -10.73 2.50 -14.49
C PRO A 117 -10.97 3.86 -13.83
N ALA A 118 -10.05 4.79 -14.05
CA ALA A 118 -10.23 6.13 -13.52
C ALA A 118 -11.51 6.74 -14.12
N PRO A 119 -12.38 7.37 -13.30
CA PRO A 119 -13.60 7.97 -13.81
C PRO A 119 -13.25 9.14 -14.73
N LYS A 120 -14.15 9.45 -15.67
CA LYS A 120 -14.03 10.66 -16.50
C LYS A 120 -13.89 11.91 -15.60
N PRO A 121 -12.85 12.74 -15.78
CA PRO A 121 -12.69 13.94 -14.97
C PRO A 121 -13.86 14.90 -15.13
N LYS A 122 -14.35 15.43 -13.99
CA LYS A 122 -15.49 16.36 -13.94
C LYS A 122 -15.02 17.77 -13.64
N ILE A 123 -15.72 18.76 -14.19
CA ILE A 123 -15.48 20.20 -13.97
C ILE A 123 -14.03 20.56 -14.32
N PHE A 124 -13.70 20.46 -15.62
CA PHE A 124 -12.43 20.95 -16.14
C PHE A 124 -12.57 22.44 -16.50
N LEU A 125 -11.79 23.28 -15.82
CA LEU A 125 -11.82 24.73 -15.97
C LEU A 125 -10.50 25.21 -16.55
N VAL A 126 -10.59 25.99 -17.62
CA VAL A 126 -9.48 26.69 -18.25
C VAL A 126 -9.62 28.16 -17.87
N LYS A 127 -8.67 28.69 -17.11
CA LYS A 127 -8.62 30.10 -16.72
C LYS A 127 -7.48 30.78 -17.46
N VAL A 128 -7.83 31.73 -18.29
CA VAL A 128 -6.86 32.56 -19.02
C VAL A 128 -6.74 33.89 -18.29
N ASN A 129 -5.51 34.32 -18.05
CA ASN A 129 -5.26 35.63 -17.45
C ASN A 129 -5.11 36.67 -18.55
N ALA A 130 -6.08 37.59 -18.67
CA ALA A 130 -6.02 38.66 -19.66
C ALA A 130 -4.88 39.67 -19.44
N HIS A 131 -4.26 39.70 -18.25
CA HIS A 131 -3.22 40.67 -17.89
C HIS A 131 -1.80 40.13 -18.10
N VAL A 132 -1.64 38.82 -18.34
CA VAL A 132 -0.31 38.19 -18.49
C VAL A 132 -0.34 37.26 -19.69
N SER A 133 0.43 37.63 -20.72
CA SER A 133 0.41 36.93 -22.00
C SER A 133 1.03 35.54 -21.91
N GLY A 134 0.45 34.57 -22.61
CA GLY A 134 1.00 33.22 -22.78
C GLY A 134 0.89 32.32 -21.54
N ILE A 135 -0.03 32.62 -20.63
CA ILE A 135 -0.26 31.86 -19.38
C ILE A 135 -1.71 31.38 -19.27
N VAL A 136 -1.88 30.10 -18.94
CA VAL A 136 -3.18 29.48 -18.66
C VAL A 136 -3.12 28.66 -17.38
N GLU A 137 -4.12 28.84 -16.50
CA GLU A 137 -4.32 27.98 -15.34
C GLU A 137 -5.41 26.94 -15.63
N LEU A 138 -5.04 25.67 -15.55
CA LEU A 138 -5.94 24.54 -15.69
C LEU A 138 -6.31 23.99 -14.33
N LYS A 139 -7.59 23.70 -14.11
CA LYS A 139 -8.09 23.15 -12.85
C LYS A 139 -9.13 22.06 -13.11
N VAL A 140 -9.06 20.98 -12.32
CA VAL A 140 -10.04 19.91 -12.33
C VAL A 140 -10.43 19.54 -10.90
N ASN A 141 -11.58 18.91 -10.71
CA ASN A 141 -11.92 18.32 -9.41
C ASN A 141 -10.92 17.22 -9.03
N SER A 142 -10.61 17.12 -7.74
CA SER A 142 -9.72 16.08 -7.24
C SER A 142 -10.45 14.73 -7.14
N TRP A 143 -9.69 13.65 -7.32
CA TRP A 143 -10.19 12.28 -7.16
C TRP A 143 -9.37 11.54 -6.10
N ARG A 144 -10.03 10.91 -5.11
CA ARG A 144 -9.37 10.32 -3.94
C ARG A 144 -8.33 9.24 -4.28
N ARG A 145 -8.50 8.51 -5.39
CA ARG A 145 -7.63 7.39 -5.81
C ARG A 145 -6.63 7.78 -6.91
N VAL A 146 -6.48 9.08 -7.18
CA VAL A 146 -5.54 9.58 -8.19
C VAL A 146 -4.10 9.42 -7.70
N LEU A 147 -3.22 9.01 -8.60
CA LEU A 147 -1.77 9.03 -8.41
C LEU A 147 -1.18 10.32 -8.99
N ALA A 148 -1.66 10.71 -10.17
CA ALA A 148 -1.28 11.94 -10.86
C ALA A 148 -2.38 12.42 -11.82
N TYR A 149 -2.29 13.66 -12.25
CA TYR A 149 -3.14 14.29 -13.25
C TYR A 149 -2.30 14.51 -14.51
N GLN A 150 -2.82 14.10 -15.66
CA GLN A 150 -2.22 14.37 -16.97
C GLN A 150 -3.03 15.44 -17.66
N PHE A 151 -2.49 16.66 -17.68
CA PHE A 151 -3.04 17.76 -18.43
C PHE A 151 -2.43 17.74 -19.83
N GLU A 152 -3.25 17.89 -20.84
CA GLU A 152 -2.78 17.94 -22.22
C GLU A 152 -3.28 19.19 -22.92
N TYR A 153 -2.43 19.75 -23.77
CA TYR A 153 -2.78 20.92 -24.57
C TYR A 153 -2.18 20.86 -25.98
N ARG A 154 -2.87 21.48 -26.94
CA ARG A 154 -2.38 21.68 -28.30
C ARG A 154 -2.99 22.94 -28.91
N LYS A 155 -2.39 23.46 -29.97
CA LYS A 155 -3.00 24.53 -30.76
C LYS A 155 -4.22 23.98 -31.48
N LYS A 156 -5.31 24.74 -31.54
CA LYS A 156 -6.50 24.34 -32.28
C LYS A 156 -6.21 24.32 -33.78
N ASN A 157 -6.75 23.33 -34.49
CA ASN A 157 -6.54 23.10 -35.92
C ASN A 157 -5.08 22.85 -36.32
N SER A 158 -4.19 22.50 -35.39
CA SER A 158 -2.87 21.99 -35.75
C SER A 158 -2.89 20.46 -35.76
N ASP A 159 -2.17 19.87 -36.71
CA ASP A 159 -1.84 18.43 -36.70
C ASP A 159 -0.78 18.09 -35.64
N SER A 160 -0.55 18.98 -34.67
CA SER A 160 0.42 18.77 -33.61
C SER A 160 -0.06 17.72 -32.63
N HIS A 161 0.87 16.88 -32.19
CA HIS A 161 0.66 16.00 -31.06
C HIS A 161 0.30 16.80 -29.79
N TRP A 162 -0.47 16.17 -28.90
CA TRP A 162 -0.81 16.72 -27.60
C TRP A 162 0.46 16.86 -26.73
N ASN A 163 0.65 18.02 -26.14
CA ASN A 163 1.71 18.26 -25.17
C ASN A 163 1.22 17.84 -23.79
N ASN A 164 1.99 17.00 -23.09
CA ASN A 164 1.58 16.39 -21.84
C ASN A 164 2.29 17.03 -20.65
N VAL A 165 1.52 17.39 -19.63
CA VAL A 165 1.99 17.95 -18.37
C VAL A 165 1.44 17.11 -17.22
N ILE A 166 2.33 16.37 -16.55
CA ILE A 166 1.97 15.54 -15.41
C ILE A 166 2.13 16.35 -14.13
N SER A 167 1.11 16.33 -13.28
CA SER A 167 1.11 17.02 -11.98
C SER A 167 0.54 16.11 -10.90
N SER A 168 1.05 16.20 -9.68
CA SER A 168 0.44 15.57 -8.50
C SER A 168 -0.76 16.35 -7.96
N LYS A 169 -0.96 17.59 -8.44
CA LYS A 169 -2.03 18.51 -8.00
C LYS A 169 -3.13 18.58 -9.06
N SER A 170 -4.36 18.80 -8.61
CA SER A 170 -5.54 18.98 -9.49
C SER A 170 -5.59 20.35 -10.18
N LYS A 171 -4.49 21.10 -10.15
CA LYS A 171 -4.30 22.36 -10.84
C LYS A 171 -2.88 22.48 -11.38
N VAL A 172 -2.72 23.12 -12.53
CA VAL A 172 -1.43 23.42 -13.14
C VAL A 172 -1.48 24.74 -13.89
N THR A 173 -0.37 25.46 -13.90
CA THR A 173 -0.19 26.65 -14.73
C THR A 173 0.72 26.29 -15.88
N ILE A 174 0.24 26.46 -17.11
CA ILE A 174 1.02 26.31 -18.34
C ILE A 174 1.48 27.70 -18.76
N THR A 175 2.77 27.84 -19.04
CA THR A 175 3.41 29.10 -19.44
C THR A 175 4.11 28.93 -20.79
N GLY A 176 4.46 30.04 -21.43
CA GLY A 176 5.17 30.03 -22.71
C GLY A 176 4.29 29.64 -23.90
N LEU A 177 2.98 29.86 -23.79
CA LEU A 177 2.06 29.71 -24.91
C LEU A 177 2.13 30.93 -25.82
N GLU A 178 1.87 30.73 -27.11
CA GLU A 178 1.82 31.84 -28.05
C GLU A 178 0.58 32.69 -27.79
N PRO A 179 0.74 34.03 -27.67
CA PRO A 179 -0.39 34.92 -27.44
C PRO A 179 -1.26 35.03 -28.69
N VAL A 180 -2.53 35.36 -28.48
CA VAL A 180 -3.57 35.54 -29.52
C VAL A 180 -3.80 34.27 -30.34
N GLN A 181 -3.61 33.10 -29.73
CA GLN A 181 -3.82 31.80 -30.36
C GLN A 181 -4.86 30.98 -29.58
N GLU A 182 -5.68 30.23 -30.31
CA GLU A 182 -6.65 29.31 -29.70
C GLU A 182 -6.01 27.95 -29.43
N TYR A 183 -6.18 27.45 -28.21
CA TYR A 183 -5.67 26.17 -27.75
C TYR A 183 -6.81 25.26 -27.30
N GLU A 184 -6.62 23.96 -27.48
CA GLU A 184 -7.46 22.90 -26.96
C GLU A 184 -6.79 22.27 -25.75
N PHE A 185 -7.59 21.96 -24.74
CA PHE A 185 -7.14 21.39 -23.47
C PHE A 185 -7.98 20.18 -23.11
N ARG A 186 -7.34 19.16 -22.52
CA ARG A 186 -8.01 18.02 -21.90
C ARG A 186 -7.23 17.54 -20.69
N VAL A 187 -7.88 16.81 -19.79
CA VAL A 187 -7.22 16.24 -18.60
C VAL A 187 -7.63 14.80 -18.40
N ALA A 188 -6.75 13.97 -17.85
CA ALA A 188 -7.05 12.64 -17.37
C ALA A 188 -6.54 12.42 -15.94
N TYR A 189 -7.23 11.54 -15.21
CA TYR A 189 -6.72 11.01 -13.95
C TYR A 189 -5.87 9.77 -14.21
N ILE A 190 -4.66 9.75 -13.68
CA ILE A 190 -3.81 8.56 -13.66
C ILE A 190 -4.08 7.84 -12.34
N GLY A 191 -4.68 6.65 -12.43
CA GLY A 191 -4.93 5.75 -11.30
C GLY A 191 -3.97 4.57 -11.27
N ARG A 192 -4.30 3.56 -10.46
CA ARG A 192 -3.59 2.28 -10.45
C ARG A 192 -3.97 1.38 -11.65
N ASN A 193 -5.14 1.60 -12.23
CA ASN A 193 -5.53 0.98 -13.49
C ASN A 193 -4.84 1.75 -14.65
N PRO A 194 -4.19 1.07 -15.60
CA PRO A 194 -3.53 1.71 -16.75
C PRO A 194 -4.48 2.34 -17.77
N GLN A 195 -5.78 2.06 -17.72
CA GLN A 195 -6.75 2.64 -18.64
C GLN A 195 -6.99 4.13 -18.33
N ILE A 196 -6.66 4.97 -19.32
CA ILE A 196 -6.78 6.42 -19.24
C ILE A 196 -8.12 6.85 -19.84
N THR A 197 -8.89 7.63 -19.08
CA THR A 197 -10.13 8.26 -19.55
C THR A 197 -9.98 9.78 -19.49
N TYR A 198 -10.04 10.44 -20.65
CA TYR A 198 -9.92 11.90 -20.75
C TYR A 198 -11.25 12.62 -20.48
N SER A 199 -11.16 13.87 -20.02
CA SER A 199 -12.26 14.82 -19.96
C SER A 199 -12.76 15.19 -21.35
N ASP A 200 -13.87 15.91 -21.40
CA ASP A 200 -14.26 16.65 -22.60
C ASP A 200 -13.17 17.68 -22.94
N ILE A 201 -13.00 17.93 -24.24
CA ILE A 201 -12.04 18.91 -24.76
C ILE A 201 -12.64 20.30 -24.54
N VAL A 202 -11.84 21.21 -23.98
CA VAL A 202 -12.19 22.61 -23.79
C VAL A 202 -11.25 23.46 -24.63
N SER A 203 -11.82 24.33 -25.48
CA SER A 203 -11.05 25.29 -26.27
C SER A 203 -11.10 26.67 -25.63
N SER A 204 -9.96 27.37 -25.61
CA SER A 204 -9.89 28.76 -25.13
C SER A 204 -8.81 29.54 -25.88
N TYR A 205 -9.06 30.83 -26.08
CA TYR A 205 -8.05 31.77 -26.56
C TYR A 205 -7.07 32.10 -25.45
N VAL A 206 -5.78 32.09 -25.77
CA VAL A 206 -4.70 32.55 -24.91
C VAL A 206 -4.32 33.95 -25.36
N PHE A 207 -4.31 34.91 -24.44
CA PHE A 207 -3.89 36.29 -24.69
C PHE A 207 -2.43 36.47 -24.29
#